data_AF-A0A1W9Q5E0-F1
#
_entry.id   AF-A0A1W9Q5E0-F1
#
_cell.length_a   1.000
_cell.length_b   1.000
_cell.length_c   1.000
_cell.angle_alpha   90.00
_cell.angle_beta   90.00
_cell.angle_gamma   90.00
#
_symmetry.space_group_name_H-M   'P 1'
#
loop_
_entity.id
_entity.type
_entity.pdbx_description
1 polymer ?
#
loop_
_entity_poly.entity_id
_entity_poly.type
_entity_poly.pdbx_seq_one_letter_code
_entity_poly.pdbx_strand_id
1 'polypeptide(L)'
;MPRIIDMQEGRRLLAAKRAFHNWTSRFHEDLGPDTLLGDLSLKTLSFLAQGRDSGAFYLYDLIMRLKNLGSGFEFHELDSKNKMAVMDIHLFLLDRIRFECMKRLGWLESYPGEDLALMDLVVQFDRLAPGLQARIPLLSPNHPEYPRFAEATAFDREGVIRRLIPRLVKKMGDYADIL
;
A
#
# COMPACT_ATOMS: atom_id res chain seq x y z
N MET A 1 5.04 -27.92 -22.20
CA MET A 1 4.28 -27.04 -21.28
C MET A 1 4.62 -25.52 -21.32
N PRO A 2 5.23 -24.92 -22.36
CA PRO A 2 5.60 -23.48 -22.31
C PRO A 2 4.43 -22.51 -22.60
N ARG A 3 3.43 -22.92 -23.41
CA ARG A 3 2.36 -22.03 -23.90
C ARG A 3 1.40 -21.49 -22.83
N ILE A 4 1.22 -22.19 -21.72
CA ILE A 4 0.26 -21.82 -20.66
C ILE A 4 0.91 -20.82 -19.68
N ILE A 5 2.20 -21.02 -19.38
CA ILE A 5 2.99 -20.14 -18.51
C ILE A 5 3.13 -18.76 -19.17
N ASP A 6 3.44 -18.73 -20.47
CA ASP A 6 3.53 -17.50 -21.27
C ASP A 6 2.19 -16.72 -21.31
N MET A 7 1.06 -17.42 -21.37
CA MET A 7 -0.26 -16.79 -21.33
C MET A 7 -0.63 -16.17 -19.98
N GLN A 8 -0.24 -16.81 -18.86
CA GLN A 8 -0.52 -16.24 -17.53
C GLN A 8 0.36 -15.01 -17.27
N GLU A 9 1.63 -15.09 -17.65
CA GLU A 9 2.58 -13.98 -17.52
C GLU A 9 2.16 -12.79 -18.39
N GLY A 10 1.79 -13.03 -19.65
CA GLY A 10 1.28 -12.00 -20.54
C GLY A 10 0.01 -11.31 -20.04
N ARG A 11 -0.90 -12.06 -19.40
CA ARG A 11 -2.10 -11.48 -18.76
C ARG A 11 -1.77 -10.63 -17.54
N ARG A 12 -0.84 -11.09 -16.71
CA ARG A 12 -0.38 -10.37 -15.52
C ARG A 12 0.28 -9.04 -15.91
N LEU A 13 1.15 -9.07 -16.93
CA LEU A 13 1.78 -7.87 -17.47
C LEU A 13 0.75 -6.88 -18.06
N LEU A 14 -0.23 -7.36 -18.83
CA LEU A 14 -1.26 -6.51 -19.40
C LEU A 14 -2.14 -5.87 -18.32
N ALA A 15 -2.50 -6.64 -17.29
CA ALA A 15 -3.24 -6.14 -16.15
C ALA A 15 -2.46 -5.06 -15.38
N ALA A 16 -1.15 -5.29 -15.13
CA ALA A 16 -0.26 -4.32 -14.50
C ALA A 16 -0.18 -3.02 -15.31
N LYS A 17 0.09 -3.11 -16.63
CA LYS A 17 0.14 -1.93 -17.51
C LYS A 17 -1.16 -1.12 -17.48
N ARG A 18 -2.31 -1.80 -17.51
CA ARG A 18 -3.62 -1.13 -17.43
C ARG A 18 -3.83 -0.47 -16.06
N ALA A 19 -3.47 -1.15 -14.98
CA ALA A 19 -3.68 -0.70 -13.62
C ALA A 19 -2.77 0.47 -13.23
N PHE A 20 -1.50 0.42 -13.63
CA PHE A 20 -0.51 1.47 -13.36
C PHE A 20 -0.51 2.60 -14.40
N HIS A 21 -1.42 2.63 -15.37
CA HIS A 21 -1.45 3.65 -16.42
C HIS A 21 -1.45 5.09 -15.85
N ASN A 22 -2.37 5.37 -14.91
CA ASN A 22 -2.47 6.68 -14.28
C ASN A 22 -1.29 6.96 -13.35
N TRP A 23 -0.73 5.94 -12.71
CA TRP A 23 0.44 6.05 -11.86
C TRP A 23 1.69 6.40 -12.66
N THR A 24 1.89 5.75 -13.81
CA THR A 24 3.02 6.00 -14.71
C THR A 24 3.01 7.46 -15.18
N SER A 25 1.83 7.96 -15.57
CA SER A 25 1.65 9.35 -16.00
C SER A 25 1.85 10.36 -14.87
N ARG A 26 1.48 10.01 -13.63
CA ARG A 26 1.55 10.91 -12.47
C ARG A 26 2.93 10.93 -11.80
N PHE A 27 3.51 9.76 -11.60
CA PHE A 27 4.72 9.55 -10.80
C PHE A 27 5.97 9.40 -11.65
N HIS A 28 5.82 9.14 -12.95
CA HIS A 28 6.93 8.91 -13.88
C HIS A 28 7.87 7.78 -13.43
N GLU A 29 7.29 6.72 -12.85
CA GLU A 29 7.97 5.50 -12.42
C GLU A 29 7.64 4.34 -13.36
N ASP A 30 8.61 3.45 -13.58
CA ASP A 30 8.39 2.22 -14.34
C ASP A 30 7.78 1.15 -13.41
N LEU A 31 6.45 0.98 -13.53
CA LEU A 31 5.68 0.12 -12.65
C LEU A 31 5.20 -1.12 -13.39
N GLY A 32 5.45 -2.28 -12.78
CA GLY A 32 5.22 -3.59 -13.37
C GLY A 32 4.51 -4.56 -12.42
N PRO A 33 4.28 -5.79 -12.87
CA PRO A 33 3.56 -6.81 -12.11
C PRO A 33 4.26 -7.22 -10.81
N ASP A 34 5.57 -7.03 -10.73
CA ASP A 34 6.40 -7.44 -9.58
C ASP A 34 6.89 -6.26 -8.74
N THR A 35 6.44 -5.04 -9.05
CA THR A 35 6.81 -3.84 -8.29
C THR A 35 6.38 -3.97 -6.83
N LEU A 36 7.36 -3.89 -5.94
CA LEU A 36 7.20 -3.85 -4.50
C LEU A 36 6.95 -2.42 -4.02
N LEU A 37 6.43 -2.26 -2.80
CA LEU A 37 6.37 -0.93 -2.17
C LEU A 37 7.77 -0.33 -1.95
N GLY A 38 8.76 -1.19 -1.69
CA GLY A 38 10.17 -0.83 -1.58
C GLY A 38 10.78 -0.23 -2.85
N ASP A 39 10.18 -0.48 -4.01
CA ASP A 39 10.68 0.03 -5.30
C ASP A 39 10.19 1.45 -5.60
N LEU A 40 9.09 1.88 -4.96
CA LEU A 40 8.51 3.21 -5.18
C LEU A 40 9.44 4.31 -4.65
N SER A 41 9.46 5.48 -5.29
CA SER A 41 10.24 6.60 -4.76
C SER A 41 9.65 7.15 -3.46
N LEU A 42 10.48 7.83 -2.66
CA LEU A 42 10.00 8.51 -1.46
C LEU A 42 8.94 9.57 -1.81
N LYS A 43 9.05 10.23 -2.98
CA LYS A 43 8.05 11.19 -3.48
C LYS A 43 6.67 10.54 -3.63
N THR A 44 6.62 9.40 -4.32
CA THR A 44 5.38 8.65 -4.57
C THR A 44 4.79 8.13 -3.27
N LEU A 45 5.63 7.56 -2.39
CA LEU A 45 5.19 7.10 -1.07
C LEU A 45 4.66 8.24 -0.19
N SER A 46 5.33 9.39 -0.15
CA SER A 46 4.87 10.58 0.59
C SER A 46 3.51 11.05 0.14
N PHE A 47 3.29 11.08 -1.17
CA PHE A 47 2.02 11.46 -1.78
C PHE A 47 0.90 10.46 -1.42
N LEU A 48 1.15 9.16 -1.56
CA LEU A 48 0.15 8.12 -1.30
C LEU A 48 -0.16 7.97 0.20
N ALA A 49 0.84 8.12 1.08
CA ALA A 49 0.70 7.95 2.53
C ALA A 49 -0.25 8.96 3.19
N GLN A 50 -0.51 10.09 2.53
CA GLN A 50 -1.49 11.08 3.00
C GLN A 50 -2.89 10.47 3.11
N GLY A 51 -3.25 9.55 2.19
CA GLY A 51 -4.53 8.83 2.22
C GLY A 51 -5.76 9.74 2.10
N ARG A 52 -5.60 10.94 1.55
CA ARG A 52 -6.67 11.91 1.31
C ARG A 52 -6.56 12.51 -0.09
N ASP A 53 -7.63 13.15 -0.54
CA ASP A 53 -7.70 13.88 -1.80
C ASP A 53 -7.24 13.05 -3.01
N SER A 54 -6.34 13.60 -3.81
CA SER A 54 -5.79 12.95 -5.00
C SER A 54 -5.07 11.64 -4.68
N GLY A 55 -4.44 11.47 -3.52
CA GLY A 55 -3.77 10.22 -3.13
C GLY A 55 -4.74 9.04 -2.99
N ALA A 56 -5.95 9.31 -2.46
CA ALA A 56 -6.99 8.28 -2.37
C ALA A 56 -7.48 7.85 -3.75
N PHE A 57 -7.62 8.78 -4.69
CA PHE A 57 -8.01 8.48 -6.08
C PHE A 57 -7.05 7.47 -6.74
N TYR A 58 -5.74 7.65 -6.64
CA TYR A 58 -4.78 6.74 -7.29
C TYR A 58 -4.83 5.32 -6.71
N LEU A 59 -5.10 5.19 -5.41
CA LEU A 59 -5.30 3.88 -4.79
C LEU A 59 -6.62 3.24 -5.22
N TYR A 60 -7.72 3.99 -5.25
CA TYR A 60 -9.00 3.48 -5.75
C TYR A 60 -8.91 3.07 -7.22
N ASP A 61 -8.31 3.88 -8.08
CA ASP A 61 -8.15 3.58 -9.49
C ASP A 61 -7.32 2.31 -9.71
N LEU A 62 -6.22 2.13 -8.96
CA LEU A 62 -5.42 0.90 -8.98
C LEU A 62 -6.28 -0.31 -8.60
N ILE A 63 -7.01 -0.23 -7.49
CA ILE A 63 -7.81 -1.33 -6.96
C ILE A 63 -8.92 -1.71 -7.95
N MET A 64 -9.67 -0.71 -8.43
CA MET A 64 -10.79 -0.92 -9.34
C MET A 64 -10.31 -1.53 -10.66
N ARG A 65 -9.19 -1.04 -11.23
CA ARG A 65 -8.63 -1.59 -12.48
C ARG A 65 -8.16 -3.03 -12.32
N LEU A 66 -7.58 -3.39 -11.18
CA LEU A 66 -7.14 -4.77 -10.90
C LEU A 66 -8.31 -5.70 -10.61
N LYS A 67 -9.40 -5.19 -10.02
CA LYS A 67 -10.63 -5.95 -9.75
C LYS A 67 -11.65 -5.91 -10.92
N ASN A 68 -11.32 -5.23 -12.03
CA ASN A 68 -12.19 -5.02 -13.19
C ASN A 68 -13.52 -4.31 -12.84
N LEU A 69 -13.46 -3.32 -11.95
CA LEU A 69 -14.61 -2.52 -11.49
C LEU A 69 -14.69 -1.14 -12.17
N GLY A 70 -13.98 -0.95 -13.28
CA GLY A 70 -13.84 0.35 -13.95
C GLY A 70 -12.63 1.14 -13.43
N SER A 71 -12.73 2.46 -13.52
CA SER A 71 -11.72 3.45 -13.13
C SER A 71 -12.04 4.11 -11.80
N GLY A 72 -11.04 4.72 -11.16
CA GLY A 72 -11.24 5.44 -9.89
C GLY A 72 -12.23 6.61 -9.97
N PHE A 73 -12.52 7.11 -11.17
CA PHE A 73 -13.53 8.15 -11.39
C PHE A 73 -14.96 7.64 -11.17
N GLU A 74 -15.19 6.35 -11.41
CA GLU A 74 -16.50 5.70 -11.28
C GLU A 74 -16.74 5.17 -9.86
N PHE A 75 -15.84 5.44 -8.90
CA PHE A 75 -15.96 4.93 -7.53
C PHE A 75 -17.30 5.29 -6.86
N HIS A 76 -17.84 6.47 -7.15
CA HIS A 76 -19.12 6.91 -6.60
C HIS A 76 -20.33 6.18 -7.20
N GLU A 77 -20.16 5.56 -8.36
CA GLU A 77 -21.19 4.83 -9.11
C GLU A 77 -21.26 3.34 -8.75
N LEU A 78 -20.25 2.83 -8.03
CA LEU A 78 -20.25 1.46 -7.52
C LEU A 78 -21.44 1.20 -6.58
N ASP A 79 -22.00 0.00 -6.67
CA ASP A 79 -22.91 -0.50 -5.64
C ASP A 79 -22.21 -0.59 -4.27
N SER A 80 -23.01 -0.59 -3.20
CA SER A 80 -22.51 -0.57 -1.83
C SER A 80 -21.54 -1.71 -1.51
N LYS A 81 -21.74 -2.90 -2.08
CA LYS A 81 -20.88 -4.07 -1.82
C LYS A 81 -19.50 -3.88 -2.44
N ASN A 82 -19.46 -3.49 -3.70
CA ASN A 82 -18.21 -3.22 -4.41
C ASN A 82 -17.48 -2.02 -3.81
N LYS A 83 -18.21 -1.00 -3.38
CA LYS A 83 -17.64 0.17 -2.70
C LYS A 83 -16.95 -0.20 -1.39
N MET A 84 -17.60 -1.02 -0.55
CA MET A 84 -17.00 -1.53 0.69
C MET A 84 -15.74 -2.34 0.40
N ALA A 85 -15.78 -3.25 -0.57
CA ALA A 85 -14.61 -4.06 -0.93
C ALA A 85 -13.41 -3.20 -1.39
N VAL A 86 -13.67 -2.14 -2.18
CA VAL A 86 -12.61 -1.21 -2.60
C VAL A 86 -12.05 -0.43 -1.40
N MET A 87 -12.90 0.01 -0.48
CA MET A 87 -12.48 0.72 0.73
C MET A 87 -11.63 -0.16 1.66
N ASP A 88 -12.00 -1.43 1.85
CA ASP A 88 -11.24 -2.36 2.69
C ASP A 88 -9.83 -2.60 2.13
N ILE A 89 -9.71 -2.81 0.82
CA ILE A 89 -8.41 -2.94 0.15
C ILE A 89 -7.62 -1.63 0.24
N HIS A 90 -8.29 -0.48 0.06
CA HIS A 90 -7.65 0.83 0.15
C HIS A 90 -7.02 1.07 1.54
N LEU A 91 -7.79 0.84 2.62
CA LEU A 91 -7.28 0.99 3.98
C LEU A 91 -6.11 0.04 4.25
N PHE A 92 -6.22 -1.19 3.77
CA PHE A 92 -5.14 -2.18 3.86
C PHE A 92 -3.86 -1.73 3.13
N LEU A 93 -3.96 -1.28 1.88
CA LEU A 93 -2.81 -0.78 1.12
C LEU A 93 -2.21 0.46 1.77
N LEU A 94 -3.06 1.38 2.23
CA LEU A 94 -2.64 2.63 2.85
C LEU A 94 -1.79 2.39 4.10
N ASP A 95 -2.14 1.37 4.90
CA ASP A 95 -1.30 0.94 6.03
C ASP A 95 0.06 0.42 5.57
N ARG A 96 0.13 -0.41 4.53
CA ARG A 96 1.42 -0.93 4.01
C ARG A 96 2.31 0.17 3.46
N ILE A 97 1.73 1.11 2.72
CA ILE A 97 2.43 2.30 2.22
C ILE A 97 2.99 3.10 3.41
N ARG A 98 2.19 3.32 4.45
CA ARG A 98 2.63 4.03 5.65
C ARG A 98 3.74 3.27 6.39
N PHE A 99 3.66 1.95 6.48
CA PHE A 99 4.72 1.15 7.09
C PHE A 99 6.03 1.22 6.28
N GLU A 100 5.96 1.19 4.95
CA GLU A 100 7.14 1.41 4.12
C GLU A 100 7.76 2.80 4.37
N CYS A 101 6.94 3.85 4.47
CA CYS A 101 7.42 5.18 4.85
C CYS A 101 8.07 5.18 6.24
N MET A 102 7.46 4.51 7.24
CA MET A 102 8.04 4.41 8.58
C MET A 102 9.37 3.65 8.57
N LYS A 103 9.49 2.58 7.77
CA LYS A 103 10.75 1.83 7.59
C LYS A 103 11.84 2.72 7.00
N ARG A 104 11.54 3.50 5.96
CA ARG A 104 12.50 4.45 5.35
C ARG A 104 12.93 5.58 6.28
N LEU A 105 12.08 5.95 7.22
CA LEU A 105 12.43 6.90 8.30
C LEU A 105 13.22 6.25 9.45
N GLY A 106 13.50 4.95 9.38
CA GLY A 106 14.19 4.18 10.43
C GLY A 106 13.32 3.87 11.65
N TRP A 107 12.00 4.02 11.55
CA TRP A 107 11.07 3.76 12.66
C TRP A 107 10.72 2.29 12.77
N LEU A 108 10.63 1.58 11.64
CA LEU A 108 10.40 0.14 11.60
C LEU A 108 11.65 -0.56 11.08
N GLU A 109 11.92 -1.77 11.56
CA GLU A 109 12.90 -2.67 10.94
C GLU A 109 12.27 -3.42 9.76
N SER A 110 11.04 -3.90 9.95
CA SER A 110 10.29 -4.65 8.94
C SER A 110 8.78 -4.52 9.16
N TYR A 111 8.02 -4.83 8.12
CA TYR A 111 6.56 -4.96 8.24
C TYR A 111 6.04 -6.15 7.42
N PRO A 112 4.89 -6.73 7.81
CA PRO A 112 4.33 -7.86 7.08
C PRO A 112 3.97 -7.50 5.63
N GLY A 113 4.49 -8.27 4.69
CA GLY A 113 4.22 -8.15 3.25
C GLY A 113 5.09 -7.13 2.51
N GLU A 114 6.22 -6.73 3.10
CA GLU A 114 7.19 -5.83 2.45
C GLU A 114 7.86 -6.42 1.19
N ASP A 115 7.85 -7.75 1.08
CA ASP A 115 8.38 -8.57 0.00
C ASP A 115 7.34 -8.93 -1.08
N LEU A 116 6.11 -8.42 -0.96
CA LEU A 116 5.01 -8.73 -1.87
C LEU A 116 4.78 -7.62 -2.89
N ALA A 117 4.53 -8.01 -4.14
CA ALA A 117 4.18 -7.09 -5.20
C ALA A 117 2.88 -6.35 -4.87
N LEU A 118 2.85 -5.05 -5.17
CA LEU A 118 1.69 -4.18 -4.92
C LEU A 118 0.43 -4.71 -5.62
N MET A 119 0.57 -5.26 -6.83
CA MET A 119 -0.53 -5.89 -7.56
C MET A 119 -1.09 -7.11 -6.81
N ASP A 120 -0.22 -7.95 -6.24
CA ASP A 120 -0.65 -9.16 -5.51
C ASP A 120 -1.38 -8.83 -4.22
N LEU A 121 -0.95 -7.78 -3.51
CA LEU A 121 -1.64 -7.26 -2.32
C LEU A 121 -3.11 -6.91 -2.61
N VAL A 122 -3.44 -6.52 -3.84
CA VAL A 122 -4.81 -6.23 -4.27
C VAL A 122 -5.51 -7.47 -4.81
N VAL A 123 -4.91 -8.13 -5.78
CA VAL A 123 -5.54 -9.26 -6.50
C VAL A 123 -5.86 -10.38 -5.52
N GLN A 124 -4.94 -10.65 -4.58
CA GLN A 124 -5.01 -11.75 -3.62
C GLN A 124 -5.40 -11.28 -2.21
N PHE A 125 -6.03 -10.10 -2.10
CA PHE A 125 -6.43 -9.47 -0.83
C PHE A 125 -7.10 -10.45 0.14
N ASP A 126 -8.14 -11.17 -0.28
CA ASP A 126 -8.89 -12.07 0.61
C ASP A 126 -8.03 -13.20 1.19
N ARG A 127 -6.98 -13.60 0.47
CA ARG A 127 -6.02 -14.63 0.91
C ARG A 127 -4.93 -14.04 1.81
N LEU A 128 -4.41 -12.87 1.45
CA LEU A 128 -3.22 -12.30 2.09
C LEU A 128 -3.56 -11.43 3.31
N ALA A 129 -4.59 -10.59 3.21
CA ALA A 129 -4.88 -9.56 4.19
C ALA A 129 -5.06 -10.10 5.63
N PRO A 130 -5.83 -11.20 5.88
CA PRO A 130 -6.00 -11.70 7.25
C PRO A 130 -4.67 -12.05 7.93
N GLY A 131 -3.77 -12.74 7.23
CA GLY A 131 -2.45 -13.12 7.76
C GLY A 131 -1.48 -11.94 7.88
N LEU A 132 -1.62 -10.92 7.03
CA LEU A 132 -0.80 -9.70 7.09
C LEU A 132 -1.27 -8.73 8.17
N GLN A 133 -2.58 -8.68 8.46
CA GLN A 133 -3.16 -7.84 9.50
C GLN A 133 -2.99 -8.44 10.90
N ALA A 134 -2.96 -9.77 11.02
CA ALA A 134 -2.69 -10.45 12.29
C ALA A 134 -1.24 -10.30 12.79
N ARG A 135 -0.32 -9.85 11.94
CA ARG A 135 1.09 -9.66 12.28
C ARG A 135 1.38 -8.17 12.50
N ILE A 136 2.12 -7.88 13.56
CA ILE A 136 2.45 -6.51 13.97
C ILE A 136 3.79 -6.11 13.33
N PRO A 137 3.90 -4.91 12.72
CA PRO A 137 5.18 -4.38 12.26
C PRO A 137 6.22 -4.31 13.38
N LEU A 138 7.48 -4.55 13.05
CA LEU A 138 8.57 -4.55 14.04
C LEU A 138 9.10 -3.12 14.21
N LEU A 139 8.85 -2.54 15.38
CA LEU A 139 9.39 -1.22 15.74
C LEU A 139 10.92 -1.32 15.91
N SER A 140 11.64 -0.34 15.39
CA SER A 140 13.09 -0.25 15.53
C SER A 140 13.51 -0.09 17.00
N PRO A 141 14.52 -0.85 17.49
CA PRO A 141 15.11 -0.67 18.82
C PRO A 141 15.64 0.75 19.08
N ASN A 142 16.01 1.47 18.02
CA ASN A 142 16.51 2.84 18.10
C ASN A 142 15.38 3.88 18.19
N HIS A 143 14.11 3.46 18.07
CA HIS A 143 12.97 4.36 18.13
C HIS A 143 12.62 4.71 19.59
N PRO A 144 12.32 5.97 19.95
CA PRO A 144 12.04 6.37 21.34
C PRO A 144 10.88 5.63 22.02
N GLU A 145 9.89 5.19 21.25
CA GLU A 145 8.74 4.39 21.76
C GLU A 145 9.04 2.89 21.90
N TYR A 146 10.27 2.43 21.58
CA TYR A 146 10.62 1.02 21.64
C TYR A 146 10.49 0.37 23.02
N PRO A 147 10.91 1.00 24.14
CA PRO A 147 10.71 0.41 25.47
C PRO A 147 9.23 0.09 25.75
N ARG A 148 8.33 1.02 25.40
CA ARG A 148 6.88 0.83 25.52
C ARG A 148 6.36 -0.26 24.59
N PHE A 149 6.91 -0.39 23.39
CA PHE A 149 6.54 -1.44 22.45
C PHE A 149 7.02 -2.84 22.92
N ALA A 150 8.23 -2.94 23.45
CA ALA A 150 8.81 -4.20 23.90
C ALA A 150 8.01 -4.84 25.05
N GLU A 151 7.58 -4.03 26.02
CA GLU A 151 6.83 -4.47 27.21
C GLU A 151 5.32 -4.66 26.97
N ALA A 152 4.80 -4.16 25.85
CA ALA A 152 3.38 -4.17 25.53
C ALA A 152 2.85 -5.55 25.11
N THR A 153 1.56 -5.80 25.39
CA THR A 153 0.81 -6.92 24.79
C THR A 153 0.72 -6.76 23.27
N ALA A 154 0.34 -7.82 22.55
CA ALA A 154 0.17 -7.74 21.10
C ALA A 154 -0.81 -6.62 20.67
N PHE A 155 -1.94 -6.48 21.36
CA PHE A 155 -2.91 -5.42 21.08
C PHE A 155 -2.32 -4.02 21.33
N ASP A 156 -1.61 -3.86 22.45
CA ASP A 156 -1.00 -2.59 22.80
C ASP A 156 0.14 -2.21 21.85
N ARG A 157 0.88 -3.18 21.31
CA ARG A 157 1.93 -2.98 20.31
C ARG A 157 1.36 -2.43 19.00
N GLU A 158 0.26 -2.97 18.50
CA GLU A 158 -0.41 -2.37 17.34
C GLU A 158 -0.82 -0.93 17.64
N GLY A 159 -1.40 -0.69 18.82
CA GLY A 159 -1.77 0.66 19.28
C GLY A 159 -0.57 1.63 19.38
N VAL A 160 0.63 1.16 19.70
CA VAL A 160 1.86 1.96 19.63
C VAL A 160 2.17 2.36 18.20
N ILE A 161 2.20 1.42 17.25
CA ILE A 161 2.49 1.70 15.83
C ILE A 161 1.45 2.67 15.24
N ARG A 162 0.16 2.43 15.49
CA ARG A 162 -0.94 3.26 14.99
C ARG A 162 -0.81 4.72 15.44
N ARG A 163 -0.36 4.96 16.67
CA ARG A 163 -0.13 6.32 17.20
C ARG A 163 1.03 7.06 16.54
N LEU A 164 1.90 6.37 15.80
CA LEU A 164 2.96 7.00 15.00
C LEU A 164 2.43 7.57 13.68
N ILE A 165 1.26 7.11 13.20
CA ILE A 165 0.71 7.50 11.88
C ILE A 165 0.50 9.02 11.75
N PRO A 166 -0.10 9.74 12.71
CA PRO A 166 -0.27 11.19 12.58
C PRO A 166 1.07 11.93 12.41
N ARG A 167 2.10 11.51 13.14
CA ARG A 167 3.45 12.09 13.03
C ARG A 167 4.11 11.73 11.71
N LEU A 168 3.89 10.51 11.21
CA LEU A 168 4.32 10.10 9.88
C LEU A 168 3.70 11.00 8.81
N VAL A 169 2.37 11.12 8.79
CA VAL A 169 1.63 11.88 7.79
C VAL A 169 2.12 13.33 7.76
N LYS A 170 2.36 13.94 8.93
CA LYS A 170 2.96 15.28 9.03
C LYS A 170 4.33 15.34 8.36
N LYS A 171 5.27 14.45 8.74
CA LYS A 171 6.62 14.42 8.14
C LYS A 171 6.59 14.19 6.62
N MET A 172 5.73 13.29 6.15
CA MET A 172 5.60 12.99 4.72
C MET A 172 4.92 14.14 3.96
N GLY A 173 4.06 14.91 4.61
CA GLY A 173 3.47 16.13 4.04
C GLY A 173 4.54 17.16 3.74
N ASP A 174 5.44 17.41 4.69
CA ASP A 174 6.58 18.31 4.50
C ASP A 174 7.44 17.89 3.28
N TYR A 175 7.67 16.58 3.07
CA TYR A 175 8.38 16.08 1.89
C TYR A 175 7.59 16.25 0.58
N ALA A 176 6.26 16.18 0.62
CA ALA A 176 5.42 16.33 -0.58
C ALA A 176 5.36 17.79 -1.04
N ASP A 177 5.43 18.75 -0.12
CA ASP A 177 5.38 20.19 -0.41
C ASP A 177 6.72 20.76 -0.94
N ILE A 178 7.83 20.03 -0.74
CA ILE A 178 9.18 20.40 -1.22
C ILE A 178 9.43 19.93 -2.68
N LEU A 179 8.45 19.26 -3.31
CA LEU A 179 8.59 18.51 -4.56
C LEU A 179 7.64 18.96 -5.66
#